data_AF-G3HG91-F1
#
_entry.id   AF-G3HG91-F1
#
_cell.length_a   1.000
_cell.length_b   1.000
_cell.length_c   1.000
_cell.angle_alpha   90.00
_cell.angle_beta   90.00
_cell.angle_gamma   90.00
#
_symmetry.space_group_name_H-M   'P 1'
#
loop_
_entity.id
_entity.type
_entity.pdbx_description
1 polymer ?
#
loop_
_entity_poly.entity_id
_entity_poly.type
_entity_poly.pdbx_seq_one_letter_code
_entity_poly.pdbx_strand_id
1 'polypeptide(L)'
;MRTFSLLTLLALAAFCLSGPADAKPSGSESDKAFVSKQEGSKVVNRLRRNLNHGPGAPAPYPDPLEPKREVCELNPNCDELADHIGFQDAYSRFYGTTP
;
A
#
# COMPACT_ATOMS: atom_id res chain seq x y z
N MET A 1 -42.62 14.20 28.21
CA MET A 1 -41.93 13.31 27.25
C MET A 1 -41.95 13.88 25.83
N ARG A 2 -43.13 14.06 25.20
CA ARG A 2 -43.25 14.53 23.81
C ARG A 2 -42.70 15.95 23.56
N THR A 3 -42.88 16.87 24.51
CA THR A 3 -42.37 18.25 24.41
C THR A 3 -40.84 18.33 24.41
N PHE A 4 -40.17 17.51 25.23
CA PHE A 4 -38.72 17.41 25.26
C PHE A 4 -38.16 16.85 23.95
N SER A 5 -38.82 15.84 23.37
CA SER A 5 -38.43 15.29 22.06
C SER A 5 -38.55 16.31 20.93
N LEU A 6 -39.58 17.17 20.96
CA LEU A 6 -39.73 18.25 19.98
C LEU A 6 -38.64 19.31 20.12
N LEU A 7 -38.28 19.68 21.36
CA LEU A 7 -37.20 20.65 21.62
C LEU A 7 -35.84 20.13 21.15
N THR A 8 -35.55 18.85 21.36
CA THR A 8 -34.29 18.24 20.88
C THR A 8 -34.21 18.19 19.36
N LEU A 9 -35.31 17.86 18.68
CA LEU A 9 -35.36 17.84 17.21
C LEU A 9 -35.18 19.24 16.60
N LEU A 10 -35.75 20.27 17.24
CA LEU A 10 -35.61 21.66 16.82
C LEU A 10 -34.17 22.18 16.98
N ALA A 11 -33.49 21.80 18.07
CA ALA A 11 -32.10 22.15 18.30
C ALA A 11 -31.14 21.52 17.28
N LEU A 12 -31.35 20.23 16.96
CA LEU A 12 -30.60 19.52 15.92
C LEU A 12 -30.84 20.11 14.53
N ALA A 13 -32.08 20.46 14.20
CA ALA A 13 -32.40 21.10 12.92
C ALA A 13 -31.71 22.47 12.77
N ALA A 14 -31.68 23.29 13.82
CA ALA A 14 -30.98 24.57 13.82
C ALA A 14 -29.46 24.40 13.61
N PHE A 15 -28.85 23.41 14.28
CA PHE A 15 -27.42 23.12 14.15
C PHE A 15 -27.05 22.60 12.74
N CYS A 16 -27.92 21.80 12.12
CA CYS A 16 -27.72 21.31 10.75
C CYS A 16 -27.89 22.39 9.67
N LEU A 17 -28.68 23.43 9.94
CA LEU A 17 -28.88 24.57 9.03
C LEU A 17 -27.76 25.62 9.16
N SER A 18 -27.11 25.72 10.32
CA SER A 18 -25.90 26.52 10.53
C SER A 18 -24.65 25.69 10.22
N GLY A 19 -24.45 25.35 8.94
CA GLY A 19 -23.14 24.89 8.47
C GLY A 19 -22.08 25.96 8.74
N PRO A 20 -20.81 25.59 9.01
CA PRO A 20 -19.72 26.56 9.15
C PRO A 20 -19.45 27.20 7.78
N ALA A 21 -20.16 28.30 7.50
CA ALA A 21 -19.75 29.29 6.54
C ALA A 21 -18.96 30.34 7.31
N ASP A 22 -17.64 30.17 7.38
CA ASP A 22 -16.77 31.30 7.65
C ASP A 22 -15.66 31.37 6.61
N ALA A 23 -15.38 32.61 6.28
CA ALA A 23 -14.96 33.08 4.99
C ALA A 23 -13.44 33.04 4.85
N LYS A 24 -13.02 33.05 3.58
CA LYS A 24 -11.72 33.50 3.14
C LYS A 24 -11.44 34.93 3.63
N PRO A 25 -10.27 35.21 4.25
CA PRO A 25 -9.69 36.53 4.23
C PRO A 25 -8.58 36.60 3.17
N SER A 26 -8.69 37.60 2.31
CA SER A 26 -7.61 38.11 1.48
C SER A 26 -6.47 38.68 2.34
N GLY A 27 -5.22 38.48 1.95
CA GLY A 27 -4.09 39.22 2.51
C GLY A 27 -2.75 38.57 2.20
N SER A 28 -1.91 39.28 1.47
CA SER A 28 -0.62 38.86 0.93
C SER A 28 0.53 38.83 1.95
N GLU A 29 1.50 37.96 1.62
CA GLU A 29 2.95 38.12 1.77
C GLU A 29 3.66 37.65 3.06
N SER A 30 4.66 36.79 2.79
CA SER A 30 5.95 36.64 3.46
C SER A 30 5.93 36.20 4.93
N ASP A 31 6.40 34.99 5.22
CA ASP A 31 7.84 34.78 5.40
C ASP A 31 8.13 33.31 5.81
N LYS A 32 9.24 32.77 5.30
CA LYS A 32 9.91 31.51 5.74
C LYS A 32 9.27 30.15 5.37
N ALA A 33 9.20 29.83 4.09
CA ALA A 33 9.16 28.45 3.60
C ALA A 33 10.35 28.09 2.68
N PHE A 34 11.44 28.84 2.74
CA PHE A 34 12.71 28.40 2.16
C PHE A 34 13.42 27.48 3.15
N VAL A 35 12.99 26.21 3.19
CA VAL A 35 13.91 25.14 3.60
C VAL A 35 15.12 25.27 2.69
N SER A 36 16.28 25.59 3.28
CA SER A 36 17.55 25.74 2.59
C SER A 36 17.72 24.59 1.59
N LYS A 37 17.88 24.91 0.30
CA LYS A 37 18.14 23.95 -0.79
C LYS A 37 19.28 22.96 -0.46
N GLN A 38 20.16 23.31 0.49
CA GLN A 38 21.27 22.49 0.94
C GLN A 38 20.85 21.30 1.81
N GLU A 39 19.76 21.41 2.56
CA GLU A 39 19.26 20.33 3.42
C GLU A 39 18.43 19.32 2.60
N GLY A 40 17.64 19.83 1.65
CA GLY A 40 16.98 19.00 0.64
C GLY A 40 17.97 18.19 -0.20
N SER A 41 19.12 18.78 -0.60
CA SER A 41 20.12 18.04 -1.37
C SER A 41 20.81 16.92 -0.59
N LYS A 42 20.97 17.05 0.72
CA LYS A 42 21.48 15.98 1.60
C LYS A 42 20.48 14.84 1.75
N VAL A 43 19.19 15.14 1.89
CA VAL A 43 18.12 14.13 1.97
C VAL A 43 17.99 13.40 0.62
N VAL A 44 18.01 14.13 -0.50
CA VAL A 44 18.00 13.52 -1.84
C VAL A 44 19.25 12.67 -2.08
N ASN A 45 20.45 13.11 -1.67
CA ASN A 45 21.66 12.27 -1.78
C ASN A 45 21.63 11.03 -0.87
N ARG A 46 20.98 11.10 0.29
CA ARG A 46 20.80 9.93 1.17
C ARG A 46 19.80 8.95 0.56
N LEU A 47 18.67 9.44 0.03
CA LEU A 47 17.68 8.63 -0.70
C LEU A 47 18.29 7.98 -1.94
N ARG A 48 19.07 8.74 -2.72
CA ARG A 48 19.71 8.25 -3.94
C ARG A 48 20.76 7.16 -3.64
N ARG A 49 21.48 7.24 -2.52
CA ARG A 49 22.38 6.16 -2.07
C ARG A 49 21.62 4.89 -1.64
N ASN A 50 20.45 5.03 -1.02
CA ASN A 50 19.59 3.89 -0.68
C ASN A 50 18.92 3.26 -1.92
N LEU A 51 18.60 4.06 -2.93
CA LEU A 51 18.12 3.57 -4.24
C LEU A 51 19.26 3.05 -5.14
N ASN A 52 20.49 3.44 -4.87
CA ASN A 52 21.69 2.95 -5.55
C ASN A 52 22.15 1.57 -5.02
N HIS A 53 21.32 0.85 -4.27
CA HIS A 53 21.32 -0.62 -4.35
C HIS A 53 20.79 -1.10 -5.72
N GLY A 54 21.43 -0.59 -6.78
CA GLY A 54 21.66 -1.18 -8.09
C GLY A 54 20.47 -1.69 -8.90
N PRO A 55 20.03 -0.96 -9.95
CA PRO A 55 19.38 -1.55 -11.12
C PRO A 55 20.41 -2.27 -12.02
N GLY A 56 21.14 -3.24 -11.45
CA GLY A 56 22.28 -3.87 -12.10
C GLY A 56 22.77 -5.17 -11.49
N ALA A 57 22.09 -5.72 -10.48
CA ALA A 57 22.18 -7.16 -10.29
C ALA A 57 21.58 -7.79 -11.55
N PRO A 58 22.25 -8.75 -12.22
CA PRO A 58 21.55 -9.60 -13.18
C PRO A 58 20.29 -10.07 -12.46
N ALA A 59 19.12 -9.90 -13.09
CA ALA A 59 17.94 -10.60 -12.61
C ALA A 59 18.39 -12.05 -12.33
N PRO A 60 18.11 -12.60 -11.13
CA PRO A 60 18.40 -14.01 -10.88
C PRO A 60 17.96 -14.76 -12.12
N TYR A 61 18.86 -15.56 -12.69
CA TYR A 61 18.53 -16.37 -13.86
C TYR A 61 17.16 -17.02 -13.57
N PRO A 62 16.15 -16.88 -14.46
CA PRO A 62 14.80 -17.35 -14.18
C PRO A 62 14.89 -18.76 -13.65
N ASP A 63 14.32 -19.01 -12.47
CA ASP A 63 14.47 -20.30 -11.84
C ASP A 63 13.88 -21.35 -12.80
N PRO A 64 14.63 -22.36 -13.24
CA PRO A 64 14.11 -23.37 -14.16
C PRO A 64 12.87 -24.09 -13.63
N LEU A 65 12.64 -24.03 -12.32
CA LEU A 65 11.49 -24.61 -11.64
C LEU A 65 10.28 -23.67 -11.56
N GLU A 66 10.44 -22.39 -11.87
CA GLU A 66 9.38 -21.37 -11.78
C GLU A 66 8.14 -21.71 -12.61
N PRO A 67 8.25 -22.19 -13.87
CA PRO A 67 7.07 -22.63 -14.63
C PRO A 67 6.33 -23.80 -13.99
N LYS A 68 7.05 -24.69 -13.30
CA LYS A 68 6.44 -25.82 -12.60
C LYS A 68 5.79 -25.36 -11.29
N ARG A 69 6.36 -24.36 -10.60
CA ARG A 69 5.75 -23.72 -9.42
C ARG A 69 4.42 -23.08 -9.79
N GLU A 70 4.38 -22.28 -10.86
CA GLU A 70 3.15 -21.65 -11.35
C GLU A 70 2.05 -22.68 -11.62
N VAL A 71 2.38 -23.82 -12.22
CA VAL A 71 1.42 -24.90 -12.45
C VAL A 71 0.90 -25.52 -11.15
N CYS A 72 1.74 -25.66 -10.12
CA CYS A 72 1.32 -26.18 -8.81
C CYS A 72 0.45 -25.17 -8.06
N GLU A 73 0.80 -23.87 -8.08
CA GLU A 73 0.04 -22.78 -7.46
C GLU A 73 -1.37 -22.63 -8.07
N LEU A 74 -1.52 -22.95 -9.37
CA LEU A 74 -2.83 -22.97 -10.03
C LEU A 74 -3.73 -24.15 -9.59
N ASN A 75 -3.19 -25.16 -8.90
CA ASN A 75 -3.94 -26.29 -8.39
C ASN A 75 -3.98 -26.24 -6.85
N PRO A 76 -5.14 -25.94 -6.22
CA PRO A 76 -5.22 -25.74 -4.77
C PRO A 76 -4.80 -26.96 -3.96
N ASN A 77 -4.93 -28.18 -4.52
CA ASN A 77 -4.47 -29.38 -3.83
C ASN A 77 -2.95 -29.58 -3.93
N CYS A 78 -2.32 -29.11 -5.02
CA CYS A 78 -0.88 -29.14 -5.17
C CYS A 78 -0.23 -28.07 -4.30
N ASP A 79 -0.78 -26.86 -4.32
CA ASP A 79 -0.34 -25.70 -3.53
C ASP A 79 -0.33 -26.01 -2.03
N GLU A 80 -1.47 -26.43 -1.48
CA GLU A 80 -1.56 -26.82 -0.07
C GLU A 80 -0.60 -27.97 0.26
N LEU A 81 -0.47 -28.98 -0.62
CA LEU A 81 0.45 -30.09 -0.37
C LEU A 81 1.91 -29.62 -0.38
N ALA A 82 2.27 -28.68 -1.24
CA ALA A 82 3.62 -28.12 -1.34
C ALA A 82 4.04 -27.41 -0.05
N ASP A 83 3.12 -26.84 0.72
CA ASP A 83 3.39 -26.26 2.04
C ASP A 83 3.81 -27.32 3.07
N HIS A 84 3.30 -28.55 2.95
CA HIS A 84 3.58 -29.64 3.90
C HIS A 84 4.83 -30.45 3.52
N ILE A 85 5.02 -30.73 2.23
CA ILE A 85 6.08 -31.66 1.75
C ILE A 85 7.10 -31.03 0.82
N GLY A 86 6.94 -29.76 0.47
CA GLY A 86 7.76 -29.08 -0.51
C GLY A 86 7.25 -29.24 -1.94
N PHE A 87 7.50 -28.21 -2.75
CA PHE A 87 7.01 -28.09 -4.13
C PHE A 87 7.42 -29.26 -5.05
N GLN A 88 8.68 -29.71 -5.04
CA GLN A 88 9.13 -30.77 -5.94
C GLN A 88 8.36 -32.09 -5.72
N ASP A 89 8.13 -32.44 -4.45
CA ASP A 89 7.45 -33.68 -4.07
C ASP A 89 5.95 -33.57 -4.34
N ALA A 90 5.34 -32.42 -4.06
CA ALA A 90 3.94 -32.15 -4.39
C ALA A 90 3.70 -32.20 -5.90
N TYR A 91 4.52 -31.48 -6.68
CA TYR A 91 4.42 -31.46 -8.14
C TYR A 91 4.56 -32.88 -8.73
N SER A 92 5.51 -33.67 -8.23
CA SER A 92 5.73 -35.04 -8.72
C SER A 92 4.55 -35.97 -8.43
N ARG A 93 3.80 -35.76 -7.32
CA ARG A 93 2.61 -36.56 -7.00
C ARG A 93 1.41 -36.24 -7.91
N PHE A 94 1.28 -34.99 -8.35
CA PHE A 94 0.16 -34.55 -9.20
C PHE A 94 0.45 -34.70 -10.69
N TYR A 95 1.66 -34.37 -11.12
CA TYR A 95 2.02 -34.24 -12.53
C TYR A 95 3.08 -35.26 -12.99
N GLY A 96 3.60 -36.08 -12.07
CA GLY A 96 4.65 -37.06 -12.33
C GLY A 96 6.06 -36.43 -12.35
N THR A 97 7.07 -37.29 -12.42
CA THR A 97 8.45 -36.86 -12.64
C THR A 97 8.63 -36.45 -14.09
N THR A 98 8.88 -35.17 -14.32
CA THR A 98 9.36 -34.67 -15.62
C THR A 98 10.86 -35.01 -15.72
N PRO A 99 11.33 -35.57 -16.86
CA PRO A 99 12.76 -35.84 -17.08
C PRO A 99 13.62 -34.58 -17.06
#